data_AF-A0A1E9IWN8-F1
#
_entry.id   AF-A0A1E9IWN8-F1
#
_cell.length_a   1.000
_cell.length_b   1.000
_cell.length_c   1.000
_cell.angle_alpha   90.00
_cell.angle_beta   90.00
_cell.angle_gamma   90.00
#
_symmetry.space_group_name_H-M   'P 1'
#
loop_
_entity.id
_entity.type
_entity.pdbx_description
1 polymer ?
#
loop_
_entity_poly.entity_id
_entity_poly.type
_entity_poly.pdbx_seq_one_letter_code
_entity_poly.pdbx_strand_id
1 'polypeptide(L)'
;MIDRINALGQFLVNKTGKTFNFKQIKNDHMYPGILFSFSGEDYLVTPDKAELDLTIALMSSRTFEDYPPKHARKYTHRKFEKINKKIQENIIYKGKKYVIIKL
;
A
#
# COMPACT_ATOMS: atom_id res chain seq x y z
N MET A 1 7.92 -7.44 7.23
CA MET A 1 8.23 -6.39 6.23
C MET A 1 8.66 -6.99 4.89
N ILE A 2 9.72 -7.79 4.84
CA ILE A 2 10.18 -8.46 3.60
C ILE A 2 9.09 -9.31 2.95
N ASP A 3 8.32 -10.08 3.74
CA ASP A 3 7.25 -10.91 3.17
C ASP A 3 6.12 -10.08 2.52
N ARG A 4 5.84 -8.84 3.00
CA ARG A 4 4.85 -7.94 2.38
C ARG A 4 5.36 -7.41 1.03
N ILE A 5 6.65 -7.06 0.95
CA ILE A 5 7.32 -6.66 -0.31
C ILE A 5 7.30 -7.81 -1.31
N ASN A 6 7.58 -9.04 -0.86
CA ASN A 6 7.55 -10.21 -1.72
C ASN A 6 6.14 -10.56 -2.18
N ALA A 7 5.13 -10.47 -1.30
CA ALA A 7 3.73 -10.66 -1.65
C ALA A 7 3.28 -9.63 -2.70
N LEU A 8 3.65 -8.35 -2.53
CA LEU A 8 3.37 -7.31 -3.51
C LEU A 8 4.07 -7.57 -4.84
N GLY A 9 5.35 -7.90 -4.83
CA GLY A 9 6.07 -8.17 -6.07
C GLY A 9 5.53 -9.42 -6.79
N GLN A 10 5.14 -10.47 -6.07
CA GLN A 10 4.48 -11.62 -6.70
C GLN A 10 3.12 -11.24 -7.29
N PHE A 11 2.35 -10.40 -6.61
CA PHE A 11 1.09 -9.86 -7.15
C PHE A 11 1.32 -9.07 -8.44
N LEU A 12 2.36 -8.23 -8.49
CA LEU A 12 2.71 -7.46 -9.69
C LEU A 12 3.17 -8.37 -10.83
N VAL A 13 3.96 -9.41 -10.55
CA VAL A 13 4.34 -10.43 -11.55
C VAL A 13 3.09 -11.12 -12.11
N ASN A 14 2.17 -11.56 -11.25
CA ASN A 14 0.94 -12.23 -11.66
C ASN A 14 0.04 -11.33 -12.54
N LYS A 15 0.00 -10.02 -12.25
CA LYS A 15 -0.80 -9.05 -13.01
C LYS A 15 -0.17 -8.65 -14.35
N THR A 16 1.15 -8.56 -14.41
CA THR A 16 1.86 -7.99 -15.57
C THR A 16 2.49 -9.05 -16.48
N GLY A 17 2.64 -10.29 -16.01
CA GLY A 17 3.34 -11.37 -16.71
C GLY A 17 4.83 -11.13 -16.90
N LYS A 18 5.41 -10.09 -16.27
CA LYS A 18 6.81 -9.68 -16.42
C LYS A 18 7.61 -9.99 -15.15
N THR A 19 8.89 -10.31 -15.35
CA THR A 19 9.85 -10.43 -14.25
C THR A 19 10.06 -9.08 -13.57
N PHE A 20 10.20 -9.11 -12.25
CA PHE A 20 10.10 -7.93 -11.39
C PHE A 20 11.32 -7.80 -10.48
N ASN A 21 11.89 -6.58 -10.38
CA ASN A 21 12.95 -6.30 -9.42
C ASN A 21 12.38 -5.76 -8.11
N PHE A 22 12.28 -6.65 -7.11
CA PHE A 22 11.74 -6.33 -5.78
C PHE A 22 12.42 -5.16 -5.07
N LYS A 23 13.67 -4.83 -5.43
CA LYS A 23 14.42 -3.69 -4.87
C LYS A 23 13.81 -2.32 -5.23
N GLN A 24 12.91 -2.27 -6.22
CA GLN A 24 12.26 -1.03 -6.63
C GLN A 24 11.02 -0.69 -5.79
N ILE A 25 10.51 -1.64 -4.99
CA ILE A 25 9.41 -1.38 -4.07
C ILE A 25 9.97 -0.59 -2.89
N LYS A 26 9.47 0.63 -2.70
CA LYS A 26 9.87 1.51 -1.61
C LYS A 26 8.83 1.44 -0.50
N ASN A 27 9.30 1.26 0.73
CA ASN A 27 8.44 1.41 1.90
C ASN A 27 8.17 2.89 2.15
N ASP A 28 6.95 3.23 2.53
CA ASP A 28 6.60 4.60 2.87
C ASP A 28 7.13 5.00 4.25
N HIS A 29 7.50 6.26 4.41
CA HIS A 29 8.03 6.78 5.67
C HIS A 29 6.94 7.07 6.71
N MET A 30 5.75 7.50 6.27
CA MET A 30 4.63 7.83 7.16
C MET A 30 3.77 6.63 7.53
N TYR A 31 3.70 5.65 6.63
CA TYR A 31 2.93 4.43 6.82
C TYR A 31 3.83 3.19 6.66
N PRO A 32 4.87 3.06 7.52
CA PRO A 32 5.90 2.06 7.34
C PRO A 32 5.34 0.66 7.50
N GLY A 33 5.70 -0.20 6.55
CA GLY A 33 5.38 -1.62 6.57
C GLY A 33 4.01 -1.94 6.01
N ILE A 34 3.14 -0.97 5.75
CA ILE A 34 1.82 -1.21 5.15
C ILE A 34 1.66 -0.49 3.80
N LEU A 35 2.21 0.71 3.64
CA LEU A 35 2.16 1.45 2.39
C LEU A 35 3.48 1.29 1.63
N PHE A 36 3.37 0.93 0.36
CA PHE A 36 4.51 0.71 -0.51
C PHE A 36 4.32 1.45 -1.83
N SER A 37 5.37 2.09 -2.33
CA SER A 37 5.37 2.77 -3.63
C SER A 37 6.14 1.97 -4.67
N PHE A 38 5.56 1.80 -5.85
CA PHE A 38 6.22 1.19 -7.00
C PHE A 38 5.79 1.88 -8.31
N SER A 39 6.77 2.27 -9.13
CA SER A 39 6.55 2.87 -10.45
C SER A 39 5.56 4.06 -10.46
N GLY A 40 5.57 4.89 -9.42
CA GLY A 40 4.67 6.05 -9.26
C GLY A 40 3.30 5.72 -8.67
N GLU A 41 3.00 4.44 -8.46
CA GLU A 41 1.76 3.95 -7.85
C GLU A 41 2.01 3.59 -6.38
N ASP A 42 0.97 3.74 -5.54
CA ASP A 42 1.03 3.38 -4.13
C ASP A 42 0.15 2.14 -3.86
N TYR A 43 0.54 1.30 -2.91
CA TYR A 43 -0.11 0.04 -2.59
C TYR A 43 -0.17 -0.15 -1.08
N LEU A 44 -1.38 -0.39 -0.55
CA LEU A 44 -1.53 -0.91 0.82
C LEU A 44 -1.42 -2.43 0.77
N VAL A 45 -0.57 -2.99 1.61
CA VAL A 45 -0.29 -4.44 1.65
C VAL A 45 -0.25 -4.91 3.08
N THR A 46 -1.16 -5.80 3.45
CA THR A 46 -1.16 -6.39 4.79
C THR A 46 -1.83 -7.77 4.81
N PRO A 47 -1.35 -8.71 5.64
CA PRO A 47 -2.07 -9.94 5.94
C PRO A 47 -3.19 -9.75 6.97
N ASP A 48 -3.28 -8.59 7.63
CA ASP A 48 -4.24 -8.31 8.70
C ASP A 48 -5.28 -7.27 8.24
N LYS A 49 -6.55 -7.70 8.24
CA LYS A 49 -7.66 -6.83 7.86
C LYS A 49 -7.90 -5.70 8.87
N ALA A 50 -7.66 -5.94 10.16
CA ALA A 50 -7.82 -4.91 11.17
C ALA A 50 -6.76 -3.79 11.00
N GLU A 51 -5.50 -4.16 10.74
CA GLU A 51 -4.43 -3.20 10.42
C GLU A 51 -4.77 -2.37 9.18
N LEU A 52 -5.36 -3.00 8.15
CA LEU A 52 -5.83 -2.33 6.95
C LEU A 52 -6.90 -1.28 7.27
N ASP A 53 -7.97 -1.69 7.95
CA ASP A 53 -9.12 -0.84 8.25
C ASP A 53 -8.70 0.36 9.14
N LEU A 54 -7.85 0.11 10.15
CA LEU A 54 -7.27 1.17 10.99
C LEU A 54 -6.42 2.15 10.19
N THR A 55 -5.60 1.65 9.26
CA THR A 55 -4.75 2.50 8.41
C THR A 55 -5.59 3.36 7.46
N ILE A 56 -6.64 2.78 6.87
CA ILE A 56 -7.57 3.51 6.01
C ILE A 56 -8.29 4.61 6.80
N ALA A 57 -8.78 4.29 8.00
CA ALA A 57 -9.44 5.25 8.87
C ALA A 57 -8.49 6.39 9.25
N LEU A 58 -7.25 6.07 9.67
CA LEU A 58 -6.22 7.06 10.01
C LEU A 58 -5.85 7.96 8.84
N MET A 59 -5.66 7.39 7.64
CA MET A 59 -5.38 8.17 6.43
C MET A 59 -6.53 9.10 6.07
N SER A 60 -7.77 8.65 6.29
CA SER A 60 -8.98 9.41 5.95
C SER A 60 -9.29 10.51 6.98
N SER A 61 -8.87 10.34 8.23
CA SER A 61 -9.07 11.34 9.29
C SER A 61 -8.02 12.46 9.26
N ARG A 62 -6.84 12.21 8.69
CA ARG A 62 -5.76 13.18 8.62
C ARG A 62 -5.98 14.22 7.53
N THR A 63 -5.71 15.46 7.89
CA THR A 63 -5.80 16.65 7.05
C THR A 63 -4.40 17.14 6.65
N PHE A 64 -4.33 18.25 5.92
CA PHE A 64 -3.06 18.82 5.45
C PHE A 64 -2.13 19.20 6.61
N GLU A 65 -2.68 19.66 7.72
CA GLU A 65 -1.95 20.12 8.90
C GLU A 65 -1.30 18.96 9.68
N ASP A 66 -1.85 17.76 9.57
CA ASP A 66 -1.35 16.55 10.24
C ASP A 66 -0.08 15.98 9.59
N TYR A 67 0.33 16.52 8.44
CA TYR A 67 1.49 16.04 7.69
C TYR A 67 2.58 17.13 7.61
N PRO A 68 3.87 16.73 7.60
CA PRO A 68 4.94 17.64 7.26
C PRO A 68 4.67 18.30 5.90
N PRO A 69 4.97 19.60 5.71
CA PRO A 69 4.61 20.34 4.49
C PRO A 69 5.07 19.68 3.17
N LYS A 70 6.23 19.01 3.20
CA LYS A 70 6.78 18.27 2.05
C LYS A 70 5.95 17.04 1.64
N HIS A 71 5.16 16.51 2.56
CA HIS A 71 4.39 15.27 2.39
C HIS A 71 2.88 15.47 2.40
N ALA A 72 2.40 16.60 2.93
CA ALA A 72 0.97 16.90 3.02
C ALA A 72 0.26 16.75 1.68
N ARG A 73 0.78 17.36 0.61
CA ARG A 73 0.22 17.23 -0.75
C ARG A 73 0.14 15.78 -1.25
N LYS A 74 1.08 14.90 -0.86
CA LYS A 74 1.06 13.48 -1.26
C LYS A 74 -0.12 12.78 -0.59
N TYR A 75 -0.22 12.87 0.73
CA TYR A 75 -1.18 12.09 1.52
C TYR A 75 -2.58 12.68 1.61
N THR A 76 -2.75 13.97 1.36
CA THR A 76 -4.08 14.58 1.19
C THR A 76 -4.56 14.56 -0.26
N HIS A 77 -3.82 13.91 -1.16
CA HIS A 77 -4.26 13.77 -2.54
C HIS A 77 -5.54 12.94 -2.60
N ARG A 78 -6.43 13.24 -3.56
CA ARG A 78 -7.72 12.55 -3.78
C ARG A 78 -7.61 11.02 -3.87
N LYS A 79 -6.43 10.51 -4.24
CA LYS A 79 -6.17 9.06 -4.28
C LYS A 79 -6.18 8.41 -2.89
N PHE A 80 -5.84 9.15 -1.83
CA PHE A 80 -5.90 8.69 -0.44
C PHE A 80 -7.27 8.97 0.21
N GLU A 81 -8.04 9.95 -0.27
CA GLU A 81 -9.40 10.21 0.23
C GLU A 81 -10.41 9.10 -0.11
N LYS A 82 -10.18 8.36 -1.20
CA LYS A 82 -11.12 7.35 -1.72
C LYS A 82 -10.64 5.92 -1.54
N ILE A 83 -9.74 5.65 -0.59
CA ILE A 83 -9.15 4.32 -0.40
C ILE A 83 -10.23 3.28 -0.10
N ASN A 84 -11.23 3.64 0.71
CA ASN A 84 -12.37 2.78 1.05
C ASN A 84 -13.22 2.35 -0.16
N LYS A 85 -13.12 3.05 -1.31
CA LYS A 85 -13.82 2.72 -2.55
C LYS A 85 -12.97 1.90 -3.53
N LYS A 86 -11.72 1.60 -3.18
CA LYS A 86 -10.81 0.87 -4.07
C LYS A 86 -10.97 -0.63 -3.91
N ILE A 87 -10.69 -1.33 -5.00
CA ILE A 87 -10.78 -2.78 -5.07
C ILE A 87 -9.70 -3.38 -4.18
N GLN A 88 -10.12 -4.30 -3.30
CA GLN A 88 -9.23 -5.12 -2.50
C GLN A 88 -8.93 -6.40 -3.26
N GLU A 89 -7.67 -6.63 -3.56
CA GLU A 89 -7.20 -7.86 -4.18
C GLU A 89 -6.49 -8.73 -3.15
N ASN A 90 -6.46 -10.04 -3.39
CA ASN A 90 -5.85 -10.99 -2.46
C ASN A 90 -4.78 -11.80 -3.17
N ILE A 91 -3.69 -12.05 -2.47
CA ILE A 91 -2.65 -12.99 -2.90
C ILE A 91 -2.26 -13.91 -1.76
N ILE A 92 -1.93 -15.16 -2.08
CA ILE A 92 -1.36 -16.11 -1.12
C ILE A 92 0.16 -16.12 -1.32
N TYR A 93 0.91 -15.78 -0.26
CA TYR A 93 2.36 -15.89 -0.23
C TYR A 93 2.79 -16.68 1.00
N LYS A 94 3.56 -17.76 0.79
CA LYS A 94 3.99 -18.71 1.85
C LYS A 94 2.82 -19.19 2.73
N GLY A 95 1.69 -19.52 2.11
CA GLY A 95 0.49 -20.00 2.82
C GLY A 95 -0.28 -18.93 3.61
N LYS A 96 0.16 -17.67 3.60
CA LYS A 96 -0.54 -16.55 4.23
C LYS A 96 -1.25 -15.72 3.16
N LYS A 97 -2.50 -15.35 3.44
CA LYS A 97 -3.28 -14.43 2.61
C LYS A 97 -2.85 -12.99 2.90
N TYR A 98 -2.54 -12.23 1.86
CA TYR A 98 -2.27 -10.80 1.91
C TYR A 98 -3.36 -10.08 1.11
N VAL A 99 -3.87 -9.00 1.70
CA VAL A 99 -4.75 -8.04 1.05
C VAL A 99 -3.87 -6.95 0.42
N ILE A 100 -4.19 -6.59 -0.82
CA ILE A 100 -3.52 -5.55 -1.60
C ILE A 100 -4.57 -4.56 -2.09
N ILE A 101 -4.36 -3.27 -1.82
CA ILE A 101 -5.16 -2.18 -2.40
C ILE A 101 -4.21 -1.29 -3.20
N LYS A 102 -4.44 -1.18 -4.51
CA LYS A 102 -3.77 -0.17 -5.34
C LYS A 102 -4.39 1.21 -5.10
N LEU A 103 -3.57 2.24 -4.86
CA LEU A 103 -3.97 3.62 -4.61
C LEU A 103 -3.72 4.55 -5.82
#